data_AF-A0A9D9UG68-F1
#
_entry.id   AF-A0A9D9UG68-F1
#
_cell.length_a   1.000
_cell.length_b   1.000
_cell.length_c   1.000
_cell.angle_alpha   90.00
_cell.angle_beta   90.00
_cell.angle_gamma   90.00
#
_symmetry.space_group_name_H-M   'P 1'
#
loop_
_entity.id
_entity.type
_entity.pdbx_description
1 polymer ?
#
loop_
_entity_poly.entity_id
_entity_poly.type
_entity_poly.pdbx_seq_one_letter_code
_entity_poly.pdbx_strand_id
1 'polypeptide(L)'
;MLPLSAICYTHDEKLNQTLYSLTLACFKKRSGIGALLPVIGNAGLFAFSLLPSSEGIKYLSQLKSKIKTSVALKLIDKYITELALKSGKTKDQMEDENVPHFDLDSHREKEFTYGNITAKISITTYNTVFLEWSVDQKPQKSVPAQMKTEYPAELKALQKQVKEIKETLSAQIKREESFYLAERNWNFEEWNPFFHEHGLMSAISRPLIWQFTLDDKKIALMYIDDVWKDENDDVVDISGQNPSLCLWHPIHASADSVMRWRQILQKYKITQPVKQAYREVYILTEAEANTRSYSNRFAAHILKNYQFGALCKLRNWKGFNQFHGGGTPELTIKNHKIKVQYYVDFAHYDNSGQYLTTDQVRFYKNNEQMDLVDVPKILFSEALRDVDMFVGVCSIGNDAAWRDGGHQFGQDYWQSYSFGDLSEVAKTRKEILTGILSKLKVAKVSHIDGNFLVVKGKIRTYKIHLGSTNILMEPNNQYLCIVQDRSSSAGAKLFIPFEGDEGLSIIISKALLLAEDDKISDSSIVSQIKIR
;
A
#
# COMPACT_ATOMS: atom_id res chain seq x y z
N MET A 1 -49.67 17.27 -7.58
CA MET A 1 -48.39 16.57 -7.80
C MET A 1 -47.75 16.38 -6.42
N LEU A 2 -47.88 15.20 -5.82
CA LEU A 2 -47.08 14.85 -4.65
C LEU A 2 -45.61 14.91 -5.08
N PRO A 3 -44.71 15.57 -4.32
CA PRO A 3 -43.30 15.53 -4.62
C PRO A 3 -42.85 14.06 -4.57
N LEU A 4 -42.06 13.62 -5.56
CA LEU A 4 -41.51 12.26 -5.64
C LEU A 4 -40.77 11.83 -4.35
N SER A 5 -40.43 12.77 -3.46
CA SER A 5 -39.90 12.50 -2.13
C SER A 5 -40.82 11.66 -1.24
N ALA A 6 -42.13 11.57 -1.53
CA ALA A 6 -43.09 10.82 -0.71
C ALA A 6 -43.15 9.30 -1.00
N ILE A 7 -42.61 8.82 -2.12
CA ILE A 7 -42.79 7.41 -2.55
C ILE A 7 -41.65 6.49 -2.07
N CYS A 8 -40.49 7.04 -1.69
CA CYS A 8 -39.33 6.23 -1.26
C CYS A 8 -39.07 6.23 0.26
N TYR A 9 -39.91 6.87 1.07
CA TYR A 9 -39.85 6.74 2.52
C TYR A 9 -40.68 5.54 2.97
N THR A 10 -40.13 4.34 2.78
CA THR A 10 -40.59 3.18 3.53
C THR A 10 -39.38 2.61 4.27
N HIS A 11 -39.49 2.46 5.59
CA HIS A 11 -38.60 1.60 6.37
C HIS A 11 -38.82 0.10 6.02
N ASP A 12 -39.29 -0.19 4.80
CA ASP A 12 -39.54 -1.53 4.30
C ASP A 12 -38.23 -2.08 3.73
N GLU A 13 -37.54 -2.85 4.56
CA GLU A 13 -36.29 -3.50 4.21
C GLU A 13 -36.44 -4.41 2.97
N LYS A 14 -37.59 -5.06 2.79
CA LYS A 14 -37.83 -5.97 1.66
C LYS A 14 -37.94 -5.20 0.35
N LEU A 15 -38.62 -4.04 0.36
CA LEU A 15 -38.67 -3.15 -0.79
C LEU A 15 -37.26 -2.62 -1.14
N ASN A 16 -36.52 -2.15 -0.15
CA ASN A 16 -35.17 -1.63 -0.34
C ASN A 16 -34.19 -2.70 -0.87
N GLN A 17 -34.29 -3.94 -0.40
CA GLN A 17 -33.52 -5.08 -0.93
C GLN A 17 -33.91 -5.44 -2.38
N THR A 18 -35.20 -5.33 -2.71
CA THR A 18 -35.69 -5.54 -4.08
C THR A 18 -35.15 -4.46 -5.02
N LEU A 19 -35.24 -3.19 -4.61
CA LEU A 19 -34.69 -2.05 -5.32
C LEU A 19 -33.16 -2.17 -5.49
N TYR A 20 -32.46 -2.65 -4.46
CA TYR A 20 -31.02 -2.91 -4.51
C TYR A 20 -30.69 -3.94 -5.59
N SER A 21 -31.41 -5.06 -5.58
CA SER A 21 -31.22 -6.16 -6.53
C SER A 21 -31.51 -5.72 -7.97
N LEU A 22 -32.57 -4.93 -8.18
CA LEU A 22 -32.91 -4.34 -9.47
C LEU A 22 -31.82 -3.37 -9.94
N THR A 23 -31.41 -2.44 -9.08
CA THR A 23 -30.37 -1.45 -9.38
C THR A 23 -29.07 -2.13 -9.78
N LEU A 24 -28.66 -3.17 -9.03
CA LEU A 24 -27.48 -3.96 -9.34
C LEU A 24 -27.60 -4.67 -10.70
N ALA A 25 -28.77 -5.25 -11.00
CA ALA A 25 -29.02 -5.92 -12.27
C ALA A 25 -28.92 -4.96 -13.47
N CYS A 26 -29.40 -3.71 -13.33
CA CYS A 26 -29.31 -2.67 -14.37
C CYS A 26 -27.87 -2.35 -14.79
N PHE A 27 -26.90 -2.52 -13.88
CA PHE A 27 -25.48 -2.27 -14.15
C PHE A 27 -24.68 -3.53 -14.54
N LYS A 28 -25.31 -4.69 -14.73
CA LYS A 28 -24.63 -5.85 -15.33
C LYS A 28 -24.15 -5.49 -16.73
N LYS A 29 -22.91 -5.84 -17.04
CA LYS A 29 -22.25 -5.52 -18.31
C LYS A 29 -22.64 -6.54 -19.38
N ARG A 30 -23.05 -6.06 -20.56
CA ARG A 30 -23.19 -6.85 -21.79
C ARG A 30 -22.05 -6.49 -22.74
N SER A 31 -21.40 -7.50 -23.32
CA SER A 31 -20.27 -7.30 -24.24
C SER A 31 -20.70 -6.40 -25.42
N GLY A 32 -19.89 -5.39 -25.75
CA GLY A 32 -20.14 -4.45 -26.84
C GLY A 32 -21.15 -3.33 -26.59
N ILE A 33 -21.97 -3.38 -25.53
CA ILE A 33 -23.09 -2.42 -25.32
C ILE A 33 -22.91 -1.60 -24.03
N GLY A 34 -22.26 -2.16 -22.99
CA GLY A 34 -22.10 -1.49 -21.70
C GLY A 34 -23.10 -1.99 -20.65
N ALA A 35 -23.57 -1.11 -19.75
CA ALA A 35 -24.58 -1.46 -18.75
C ALA A 35 -25.95 -1.72 -19.40
N LEU A 36 -26.72 -2.68 -18.88
CA LEU A 36 -28.01 -3.08 -19.47
C LEU A 36 -29.04 -1.94 -19.51
N LEU A 37 -29.29 -1.29 -18.38
CA LEU A 37 -30.35 -0.29 -18.23
C LEU A 37 -29.85 0.89 -17.37
N PRO A 38 -28.89 1.67 -17.85
CA PRO A 38 -28.20 2.69 -17.04
C PRO A 38 -29.13 3.78 -16.52
N VAL A 39 -30.18 4.13 -17.26
CA VAL A 39 -31.16 5.15 -16.84
C VAL A 39 -31.94 4.68 -15.61
N ILE A 40 -32.46 3.45 -15.62
CA ILE A 40 -33.17 2.85 -14.49
C ILE A 40 -32.22 2.61 -13.33
N GLY A 41 -31.00 2.15 -13.61
CA GLY A 41 -29.95 2.00 -12.60
C GLY A 41 -29.65 3.32 -11.88
N ASN A 42 -29.49 4.42 -12.62
CA ASN A 42 -29.26 5.75 -12.03
C ASN A 42 -30.45 6.24 -11.20
N ALA A 43 -31.69 5.95 -11.61
CA ALA A 43 -32.88 6.26 -10.82
C ALA A 43 -32.90 5.47 -9.49
N GLY A 44 -32.49 4.21 -9.52
CA GLY A 44 -32.30 3.40 -8.31
C GLY A 44 -31.23 3.99 -7.37
N LEU A 45 -30.09 4.43 -7.91
CA LEU A 45 -29.07 5.15 -7.12
C LEU A 45 -29.63 6.44 -6.49
N PHE A 46 -30.41 7.21 -7.25
CA PHE A 46 -31.05 8.41 -6.74
C PHE A 46 -32.08 8.10 -5.65
N ALA A 47 -32.88 7.05 -5.79
CA ALA A 47 -33.82 6.64 -4.75
C ALA A 47 -33.11 6.35 -3.41
N PHE A 48 -31.96 5.68 -3.43
CA PHE A 48 -31.16 5.48 -2.21
C PHE A 48 -30.60 6.79 -1.61
N SER A 49 -30.38 7.83 -2.43
CA SER A 49 -29.97 9.16 -1.96
C SER A 49 -31.07 9.92 -1.20
N LEU A 50 -32.32 9.44 -1.26
CA LEU A 50 -33.47 10.02 -0.58
C LEU A 50 -33.77 9.36 0.78
N LEU A 51 -33.18 8.20 1.05
CA LEU A 51 -33.30 7.49 2.33
C LEU A 51 -32.63 8.26 3.47
N PRO A 52 -32.96 7.93 4.75
CA PRO A 52 -32.17 8.36 5.91
C PRO A 52 -30.67 8.11 5.68
N SER A 53 -29.80 9.04 6.10
CA SER A 53 -28.38 9.04 5.69
C SER A 53 -27.66 7.72 5.95
N SER A 54 -27.90 7.08 7.10
CA SER A 54 -27.29 5.77 7.43
C SER A 54 -27.74 4.66 6.47
N GLU A 55 -29.05 4.54 6.20
CA GLU A 55 -29.61 3.53 5.30
C GLU A 55 -29.21 3.76 3.84
N GLY A 56 -29.33 5.01 3.37
CA GLY A 56 -28.98 5.37 1.99
C GLY A 56 -27.52 5.09 1.69
N ILE A 57 -26.61 5.46 2.61
CA ILE A 57 -25.17 5.19 2.45
C ILE A 57 -24.87 3.70 2.51
N LYS A 58 -25.54 2.91 3.37
CA LYS A 58 -25.38 1.45 3.43
C LYS A 58 -25.63 0.82 2.05
N TYR A 59 -26.77 1.09 1.42
CA TYR A 59 -27.09 0.53 0.11
C TYR A 59 -26.16 1.05 -1.00
N LEU A 60 -25.86 2.35 -1.01
CA LEU A 60 -24.95 2.95 -1.99
C LEU A 60 -23.53 2.40 -1.88
N SER A 61 -23.01 2.18 -0.67
CA SER A 61 -21.68 1.60 -0.44
C SER A 61 -21.61 0.14 -0.88
N GLN A 62 -22.66 -0.65 -0.60
CA GLN A 62 -22.78 -2.00 -1.12
C GLN A 62 -22.84 -2.04 -2.65
N LEU A 63 -23.56 -1.11 -3.29
CA LEU A 63 -23.60 -0.99 -4.75
C LEU A 63 -22.25 -0.57 -5.34
N LYS A 64 -21.53 0.36 -4.69
CA LYS A 64 -20.18 0.80 -5.06
C LYS A 64 -19.20 -0.36 -5.18
N SER A 65 -19.28 -1.32 -4.27
CA SER A 65 -18.40 -2.51 -4.28
C SER A 65 -18.66 -3.46 -5.46
N LYS A 66 -19.88 -3.47 -6.02
CA LYS A 66 -20.29 -4.43 -7.06
C LYS A 66 -20.38 -3.84 -8.46
N ILE A 67 -20.61 -2.53 -8.59
CA ILE A 67 -20.73 -1.84 -9.87
C ILE A 67 -19.35 -1.41 -10.36
N LYS A 68 -19.00 -1.76 -11.61
CA LYS A 68 -17.69 -1.44 -12.22
C LYS A 68 -17.73 -0.23 -13.16
N THR A 69 -18.91 0.27 -13.49
CA THR A 69 -19.07 1.37 -14.47
C THR A 69 -18.65 2.70 -13.86
N SER A 70 -17.66 3.37 -14.47
CA SER A 70 -17.07 4.61 -13.94
C SER A 70 -18.09 5.74 -13.73
N VAL A 71 -19.06 5.89 -14.63
CA VAL A 71 -20.14 6.90 -14.53
C VAL A 71 -21.01 6.65 -13.30
N ALA A 72 -21.43 5.40 -13.08
CA ALA A 72 -22.24 5.03 -11.92
C ALA A 72 -21.47 5.18 -10.60
N LEU A 73 -20.18 4.81 -10.58
CA LEU A 73 -19.32 4.99 -9.42
C LEU A 73 -19.18 6.47 -9.01
N LYS A 74 -19.00 7.38 -9.98
CA LYS A 74 -18.99 8.83 -9.71
C LYS A 74 -20.32 9.32 -9.12
N LEU A 75 -21.44 8.80 -9.62
CA LEU A 75 -22.77 9.17 -9.14
C LEU A 75 -23.02 8.65 -7.72
N ILE A 76 -22.61 7.42 -7.43
CA ILE A 76 -22.65 6.84 -6.08
C ILE A 76 -21.82 7.69 -5.11
N ASP A 77 -20.58 8.02 -5.49
CA ASP A 77 -19.70 8.85 -4.65
C ASP A 77 -20.32 10.24 -4.36
N LYS A 78 -21.00 10.83 -5.34
CA LYS A 78 -21.76 12.08 -5.16
C LYS A 78 -22.85 11.92 -4.10
N TYR A 79 -23.72 10.92 -4.24
CA TYR A 79 -24.84 10.72 -3.31
C TYR A 79 -24.40 10.35 -1.89
N ILE A 80 -23.35 9.52 -1.75
CA ILE A 80 -22.76 9.25 -0.43
C ILE A 80 -22.26 10.55 0.20
N THR A 81 -21.61 11.43 -0.57
CA THR A 81 -21.11 12.71 -0.05
C THR A 81 -22.26 13.63 0.39
N GLU A 82 -23.34 13.72 -0.38
CA GLU A 82 -24.53 14.51 -0.03
C GLU A 82 -25.23 13.99 1.24
N LEU A 83 -25.37 12.67 1.38
CA LEU A 83 -25.95 12.05 2.58
C LEU A 83 -25.04 12.22 3.81
N ALA A 84 -23.73 12.13 3.64
CA ALA A 84 -22.75 12.30 4.72
C ALA A 84 -22.85 13.73 5.30
N LEU A 85 -22.82 14.74 4.41
CA LEU A 85 -22.98 16.15 4.78
C LEU A 85 -24.26 16.43 5.58
N LYS A 86 -25.39 15.80 5.20
CA LYS A 86 -26.67 15.93 5.93
C LYS A 86 -26.63 15.38 7.36
N SER A 87 -25.74 14.43 7.65
CA SER A 87 -25.61 13.78 8.96
C SER A 87 -24.50 14.35 9.82
N GLY A 88 -23.79 15.40 9.36
CA GLY A 88 -22.63 15.96 10.06
C GLY A 88 -21.41 15.05 10.09
N LYS A 89 -21.45 13.92 9.37
CA LYS A 89 -20.37 12.93 9.32
C LYS A 89 -19.52 13.10 8.06
N THR A 90 -18.25 12.79 8.17
CA THR A 90 -17.36 12.69 7.01
C THR A 90 -17.65 11.43 6.21
N LYS A 91 -17.29 11.42 4.92
CA LYS A 91 -17.37 10.21 4.09
C LYS A 91 -16.61 9.04 4.71
N ASP A 92 -15.45 9.32 5.32
CA ASP A 92 -14.60 8.28 5.88
C ASP A 92 -15.22 7.68 7.16
N GLN A 93 -15.80 8.50 8.05
CA GLN A 93 -16.56 8.00 9.22
C GLN A 93 -17.72 7.10 8.79
N MET A 94 -18.46 7.49 7.75
CA MET A 94 -19.53 6.67 7.23
C MET A 94 -19.03 5.36 6.60
N GLU A 95 -17.91 5.40 5.88
CA GLU A 95 -17.31 4.18 5.32
C GLU A 95 -16.77 3.25 6.43
N ASP A 96 -16.38 3.77 7.61
CA ASP A 96 -16.05 2.96 8.81
C ASP A 96 -17.31 2.27 9.37
N GLU A 97 -18.41 3.01 9.51
CA GLU A 97 -19.69 2.50 10.04
C GLU A 97 -20.33 1.42 9.15
N ASN A 98 -20.04 1.43 7.85
CA ASN A 98 -20.67 0.54 6.88
C ASN A 98 -19.86 -0.74 6.60
N VAL A 99 -18.78 -0.99 7.33
CA VAL A 99 -18.06 -2.26 7.25
C VAL A 99 -19.00 -3.40 7.67
N PRO A 100 -19.16 -4.47 6.86
CA PRO A 100 -20.03 -5.58 7.26
C PRO A 100 -19.49 -6.31 8.50
N HIS A 101 -20.34 -6.44 9.53
CA HIS A 101 -20.00 -7.18 10.75
C HIS A 101 -19.93 -8.71 10.55
N PHE A 102 -20.66 -9.24 9.56
CA PHE A 102 -20.86 -10.68 9.34
C PHE A 102 -21.41 -11.47 10.56
N ASP A 103 -21.88 -10.75 11.58
CA ASP A 103 -22.28 -11.22 12.92
C ASP A 103 -21.18 -12.03 13.62
N LEU A 104 -19.91 -11.67 13.40
CA LEU A 104 -18.79 -12.20 14.15
C LEU A 104 -18.79 -11.63 15.57
N ASP A 105 -18.52 -12.48 16.55
CA ASP A 105 -18.40 -12.09 17.95
C ASP A 105 -17.06 -11.38 18.27
N SER A 106 -16.82 -11.09 19.56
CA SER A 106 -15.59 -10.46 20.06
C SER A 106 -14.33 -11.31 19.89
N HIS A 107 -14.48 -12.63 19.70
CA HIS A 107 -13.41 -13.58 19.39
C HIS A 107 -13.20 -13.75 17.88
N ARG A 108 -13.97 -13.02 17.06
CA ARG A 108 -13.99 -13.08 15.59
C ARG A 108 -14.49 -14.41 15.07
N GLU A 109 -15.48 -14.96 15.75
CA GLU A 109 -16.08 -16.26 15.46
C GLU A 109 -17.58 -16.15 15.24
N LYS A 110 -18.14 -17.11 14.49
CA LYS A 110 -19.58 -17.28 14.33
C LYS A 110 -19.90 -18.75 14.13
N GLU A 111 -20.84 -19.25 14.93
CA GLU A 111 -21.31 -20.63 14.86
C GLU A 111 -22.70 -20.72 14.24
N PHE A 112 -22.93 -21.81 13.51
CA PHE A 112 -24.18 -22.15 12.84
C PHE A 112 -24.52 -23.59 13.16
N THR A 113 -25.78 -23.87 13.49
CA THR A 113 -26.23 -25.22 13.84
C THR A 113 -27.29 -25.72 12.87
N TYR A 114 -27.11 -26.92 12.34
CA TYR A 114 -28.01 -27.61 11.41
C TYR A 114 -28.23 -29.05 11.89
N GLY A 115 -29.30 -29.28 12.65
CA GLY A 115 -29.50 -30.58 13.32
C GLY A 115 -28.36 -30.86 14.31
N ASN A 116 -27.62 -31.94 14.10
CA ASN A 116 -26.44 -32.29 14.89
C ASN A 116 -25.10 -31.78 14.31
N ILE A 117 -25.15 -31.02 13.21
CA ILE A 117 -23.97 -30.42 12.57
C ILE A 117 -23.79 -29.00 13.10
N THR A 118 -22.56 -28.68 13.51
CA THR A 118 -22.15 -27.30 13.79
C THR A 118 -21.11 -26.90 12.75
N ALA A 119 -21.30 -25.74 12.13
CA ALA A 119 -20.32 -25.08 11.29
C ALA A 119 -19.82 -23.83 12.01
N LYS A 120 -18.51 -23.59 12.02
CA LYS A 120 -17.89 -22.43 12.66
C LYS A 120 -17.04 -21.66 11.67
N ILE A 121 -17.32 -20.37 11.52
CA ILE A 121 -16.45 -19.43 10.82
C ILE A 121 -15.59 -18.73 11.87
N SER A 122 -14.27 -18.69 11.68
CA SER A 122 -13.34 -18.04 12.59
C SER A 122 -12.24 -17.28 11.85
N ILE A 123 -11.81 -16.14 12.40
CA ILE A 123 -10.68 -15.34 11.90
C ILE A 123 -9.53 -15.42 12.90
N THR A 124 -8.49 -16.19 12.56
CA THR A 124 -7.31 -16.37 13.42
C THR A 124 -6.29 -15.26 13.22
N THR A 125 -6.06 -14.86 11.97
CA THR A 125 -5.22 -13.72 11.58
C THR A 125 -5.92 -12.92 10.48
N TYR A 126 -5.43 -11.70 10.19
CA TYR A 126 -6.00 -10.81 9.17
C TYR A 126 -6.14 -11.43 7.76
N ASN A 127 -5.44 -12.54 7.47
CA ASN A 127 -5.45 -13.24 6.18
C ASN A 127 -5.96 -14.69 6.28
N THR A 128 -6.35 -15.17 7.47
CA THR A 128 -6.72 -16.57 7.69
C THR A 128 -8.13 -16.69 8.24
N VAL A 129 -9.04 -17.14 7.37
CA VAL A 129 -10.45 -17.39 7.69
C VAL A 129 -10.73 -18.88 7.50
N PHE A 130 -11.22 -19.53 8.55
CA PHE A 130 -11.57 -20.94 8.56
C PHE A 130 -13.09 -21.16 8.47
N LEU A 131 -13.45 -22.34 7.98
CA LEU A 131 -14.80 -22.90 8.06
C LEU A 131 -14.66 -24.33 8.59
N GLU A 132 -14.82 -24.45 9.89
CA GLU A 132 -14.65 -25.68 10.65
C GLU A 132 -16.01 -26.36 10.85
N TRP A 133 -15.99 -27.67 11.06
CA TRP A 133 -17.18 -28.49 11.13
C TRP A 133 -17.10 -29.42 12.33
N SER A 134 -18.21 -29.67 12.99
CA SER A 134 -18.37 -30.75 13.95
C SER A 134 -19.73 -31.43 13.78
N VAL A 135 -19.78 -32.73 14.08
CA VAL A 135 -21.02 -33.52 14.12
C VAL A 135 -21.10 -34.17 15.49
N ASP A 136 -22.21 -33.97 16.21
CA ASP A 136 -22.35 -34.40 17.61
C ASP A 136 -21.15 -33.96 18.48
N GLN A 137 -20.72 -32.69 18.30
CA GLN A 137 -19.55 -32.07 18.93
C GLN A 137 -18.18 -32.71 18.58
N LYS A 138 -18.13 -33.64 17.62
CA LYS A 138 -16.87 -34.23 17.14
C LYS A 138 -16.36 -33.51 15.90
N PRO A 139 -15.14 -32.92 15.93
CA PRO A 139 -14.58 -32.21 14.78
C PRO A 139 -14.48 -33.06 13.52
N GLN A 140 -14.75 -32.43 12.38
CA GLN A 140 -14.68 -33.04 11.04
C GLN A 140 -13.66 -32.29 10.19
N LYS A 141 -12.78 -33.03 9.49
CA LYS A 141 -11.75 -32.46 8.61
C LYS A 141 -12.31 -31.91 7.30
N SER A 142 -13.52 -32.30 6.94
CA SER A 142 -14.17 -31.91 5.69
C SER A 142 -15.64 -31.64 5.94
N VAL A 143 -16.28 -30.95 4.99
CA VAL A 143 -17.73 -30.72 4.99
C VAL A 143 -18.47 -32.06 5.20
N PRO A 144 -19.28 -32.20 6.27
CA PRO A 144 -20.04 -33.41 6.57
C PRO A 144 -20.93 -33.84 5.40
N ALA A 145 -21.10 -35.15 5.19
CA ALA A 145 -21.91 -35.67 4.09
C ALA A 145 -23.36 -35.19 4.16
N GLN A 146 -23.94 -35.21 5.36
CA GLN A 146 -25.29 -34.72 5.65
C GLN A 146 -25.47 -33.24 5.27
N MET A 147 -24.44 -32.41 5.47
CA MET A 147 -24.48 -31.00 5.05
C MET A 147 -24.62 -30.85 3.52
N LYS A 148 -24.02 -31.76 2.74
CA LYS A 148 -24.09 -31.71 1.28
C LYS A 148 -25.43 -32.21 0.74
N THR A 149 -26.08 -33.14 1.44
CA THR A 149 -27.33 -33.77 1.00
C THR A 149 -28.56 -33.05 1.53
N GLU A 150 -28.58 -32.69 2.81
CA GLU A 150 -29.76 -32.12 3.49
C GLU A 150 -29.75 -30.58 3.48
N TYR A 151 -28.57 -29.96 3.49
CA TYR A 151 -28.41 -28.49 3.59
C TYR A 151 -27.53 -27.87 2.48
N PRO A 152 -27.71 -28.22 1.19
CA PRO A 152 -26.83 -27.75 0.11
C PRO A 152 -26.90 -26.24 -0.13
N ALA A 153 -28.01 -25.57 0.22
CA ALA A 153 -28.17 -24.13 0.05
C ALA A 153 -27.39 -23.35 1.13
N GLU A 154 -27.48 -23.81 2.37
CA GLU A 154 -26.79 -23.29 3.54
C GLU A 154 -25.27 -23.47 3.40
N LEU A 155 -24.83 -24.63 2.90
CA LEU A 155 -23.41 -24.87 2.59
C LEU A 155 -22.88 -23.83 1.58
N LYS A 156 -23.64 -23.56 0.51
CA LYS A 156 -23.27 -22.53 -0.47
C LYS A 156 -23.26 -21.14 0.14
N ALA A 157 -24.19 -20.83 1.03
CA ALA A 157 -24.25 -19.55 1.73
C ALA A 157 -23.03 -19.35 2.65
N LEU A 158 -22.65 -20.37 3.43
CA LEU A 158 -21.46 -20.34 4.30
C LEU A 158 -20.17 -20.16 3.49
N GLN A 159 -20.00 -20.93 2.41
CA GLN A 159 -18.84 -20.80 1.52
C GLN A 159 -18.75 -19.41 0.89
N LYS A 160 -19.91 -18.84 0.50
CA LYS A 160 -20.00 -17.47 -0.01
C LYS A 160 -19.62 -16.45 1.07
N GLN A 161 -20.12 -16.60 2.29
CA GLN A 161 -19.82 -15.70 3.40
C GLN A 161 -18.33 -15.70 3.72
N VAL A 162 -17.66 -16.86 3.77
CA VAL A 162 -16.21 -16.96 3.96
C VAL A 162 -15.45 -16.22 2.86
N LYS A 163 -15.90 -16.34 1.61
CA LYS A 163 -15.30 -15.62 0.48
C LYS A 163 -15.46 -14.11 0.65
N GLU A 164 -16.65 -13.64 1.00
CA GLU A 164 -16.95 -12.21 1.22
C GLU A 164 -16.13 -11.64 2.38
N ILE A 165 -15.96 -12.38 3.48
CA ILE A 165 -15.08 -12.00 4.61
C ILE A 165 -13.65 -11.79 4.11
N LYS A 166 -13.08 -12.75 3.36
CA LYS A 166 -11.71 -12.64 2.82
C LYS A 166 -11.52 -11.45 1.88
N GLU A 167 -12.49 -11.22 0.99
CA GLU A 167 -12.48 -10.08 0.08
C GLU A 167 -12.59 -8.76 0.86
N THR A 168 -13.41 -8.71 1.91
CA THR A 168 -13.58 -7.53 2.77
C THR A 168 -12.31 -7.23 3.55
N LEU A 169 -11.69 -8.23 4.21
CA LEU A 169 -10.41 -8.07 4.90
C LEU A 169 -9.34 -7.51 3.95
N SER A 170 -9.20 -8.09 2.75
CA SER A 170 -8.22 -7.62 1.76
C SER A 170 -8.46 -6.16 1.33
N ALA A 171 -9.72 -5.76 1.20
CA ALA A 171 -10.08 -4.38 0.86
C ALA A 171 -9.80 -3.43 2.03
N GLN A 172 -10.12 -3.82 3.26
CA GLN A 172 -9.93 -2.98 4.45
C GLN A 172 -8.46 -2.81 4.80
N ILE A 173 -7.59 -3.81 4.62
CA ILE A 173 -6.14 -3.65 4.79
C ILE A 173 -5.58 -2.55 3.86
N LYS A 174 -6.02 -2.54 2.60
CA LYS A 174 -5.62 -1.50 1.63
C LYS A 174 -6.15 -0.12 2.03
N ARG A 175 -7.35 -0.07 2.61
CA ARG A 175 -7.97 1.16 3.10
C ARG A 175 -7.22 1.70 4.32
N GLU A 176 -6.87 0.84 5.27
CA GLU A 176 -6.08 1.26 6.44
C GLU A 176 -4.68 1.74 6.06
N GLU A 177 -4.01 1.12 5.07
CA GLU A 177 -2.74 1.67 4.57
C GLU A 177 -2.91 3.08 3.98
N SER A 178 -4.06 3.39 3.38
CA SER A 178 -4.34 4.74 2.85
C SER A 178 -4.51 5.81 3.94
N PHE A 179 -4.67 5.41 5.21
CA PHE A 179 -4.83 6.35 6.33
C PHE A 179 -3.60 7.21 6.56
N TYR A 180 -2.40 6.75 6.17
CA TYR A 180 -1.18 7.58 6.23
C TYR A 180 -1.26 8.81 5.32
N LEU A 181 -1.76 8.63 4.09
CA LEU A 181 -1.92 9.74 3.14
C LEU A 181 -3.09 10.64 3.50
N ALA A 182 -4.13 10.07 4.11
CA ALA A 182 -5.29 10.83 4.56
C ALA A 182 -5.07 11.52 5.92
N GLU A 183 -3.97 11.20 6.62
CA GLU A 183 -3.65 11.62 8.00
C GLU A 183 -4.87 11.47 8.93
N ARG A 184 -5.52 10.31 8.85
CA ARG A 184 -6.75 10.03 9.60
C ARG A 184 -6.47 10.04 11.10
N ASN A 185 -7.33 10.75 11.82
CA ASN A 185 -7.33 10.87 13.27
C ASN A 185 -8.75 10.66 13.77
N TRP A 186 -8.88 10.00 14.92
CA TRP A 186 -10.15 9.74 15.58
C TRP A 186 -10.04 10.16 17.04
N ASN A 187 -11.19 10.30 17.69
CA ASN A 187 -11.29 10.12 19.14
C ASN A 187 -11.53 8.63 19.43
N PHE A 188 -11.03 8.12 20.55
CA PHE A 188 -11.12 6.70 20.89
C PHE A 188 -12.56 6.17 20.90
N GLU A 189 -13.52 6.93 21.44
CA GLU A 189 -14.95 6.55 21.45
C GLU A 189 -15.53 6.39 20.04
N GLU A 190 -15.07 7.16 19.06
CA GLU A 190 -15.51 7.05 17.67
C GLU A 190 -14.86 5.85 16.98
N TRP A 191 -13.60 5.54 17.32
CA TRP A 191 -12.82 4.49 16.68
C TRP A 191 -13.12 3.10 17.25
N ASN A 192 -13.28 2.99 18.56
CA ASN A 192 -13.44 1.73 19.29
C ASN A 192 -14.54 0.81 18.72
N PRO A 193 -15.80 1.26 18.51
CA PRO A 193 -16.87 0.38 18.03
C PRO A 193 -16.68 -0.12 16.60
N PHE A 194 -16.00 0.65 15.73
CA PHE A 194 -15.86 0.32 14.30
C PHE A 194 -14.55 -0.39 13.96
N PHE A 195 -13.55 -0.31 14.83
CA PHE A 195 -12.24 -0.93 14.60
C PHE A 195 -11.85 -1.95 15.67
N HIS A 196 -11.91 -1.58 16.94
CA HIS A 196 -11.35 -2.40 18.03
C HIS A 196 -12.29 -3.50 18.51
N GLU A 197 -13.56 -3.16 18.73
CA GLU A 197 -14.62 -4.08 19.15
C GLU A 197 -15.28 -4.80 17.97
N HIS A 198 -15.10 -4.28 16.77
CA HIS A 198 -15.70 -4.84 15.57
C HIS A 198 -15.11 -6.24 15.25
N GLY A 199 -15.97 -7.26 15.14
CA GLY A 199 -15.55 -8.67 14.92
C GLY A 199 -14.69 -8.91 13.67
N LEU A 200 -14.95 -8.22 12.56
CA LEU A 200 -14.05 -8.24 11.39
C LEU A 200 -12.80 -7.35 11.56
N MET A 201 -12.99 -6.05 11.80
CA MET A 201 -11.91 -5.05 11.78
C MET A 201 -10.88 -5.25 12.88
N SER A 202 -11.26 -5.85 14.01
CA SER A 202 -10.33 -6.18 15.10
C SER A 202 -9.20 -7.13 14.67
N ALA A 203 -9.41 -7.95 13.63
CA ALA A 203 -8.37 -8.78 13.04
C ALA A 203 -7.25 -7.95 12.38
N ILE A 204 -7.57 -6.73 11.96
CA ILE A 204 -6.67 -5.80 11.29
C ILE A 204 -6.14 -4.77 12.29
N SER A 205 -7.03 -4.16 13.08
CA SER A 205 -6.72 -3.02 13.93
C SER A 205 -5.89 -3.36 15.18
N ARG A 206 -6.17 -4.50 15.85
CA ARG A 206 -5.47 -4.91 17.08
C ARG A 206 -3.98 -5.23 16.89
N PRO A 207 -3.53 -5.92 15.82
CA PRO A 207 -2.10 -6.16 15.59
C PRO A 207 -1.32 -4.94 15.07
N LEU A 208 -1.94 -3.76 15.00
CA LEU A 208 -1.29 -2.51 14.61
C LEU A 208 -0.88 -1.68 15.83
N ILE A 209 0.16 -0.88 15.64
CA ILE A 209 0.64 0.15 16.55
C ILE A 209 -0.17 1.42 16.27
N TRP A 210 -0.78 1.97 17.31
CA TRP A 210 -1.57 3.19 17.27
C TRP A 210 -0.84 4.29 18.05
N GLN A 211 -0.82 5.49 17.50
CA GLN A 211 -0.28 6.67 18.15
C GLN A 211 -1.42 7.39 18.88
N PHE A 212 -1.45 7.26 20.19
CA PHE A 212 -2.38 7.97 21.07
C PHE A 212 -1.81 9.32 21.49
N THR A 213 -2.69 10.27 21.76
CA THR A 213 -2.38 11.52 22.48
C THR A 213 -3.11 11.49 23.82
N LEU A 214 -2.35 11.26 24.90
CA LEU A 214 -2.82 11.26 26.30
C LEU A 214 -2.19 12.46 27.02
N ASP A 215 -2.98 13.35 27.62
CA ASP A 215 -2.49 14.55 28.33
C ASP A 215 -1.45 15.35 27.52
N ASP A 216 -1.76 15.62 26.25
CA ASP A 216 -0.89 16.28 25.26
C ASP A 216 0.43 15.55 24.92
N LYS A 217 0.62 14.33 25.42
CA LYS A 217 1.77 13.48 25.13
C LYS A 217 1.41 12.39 24.14
N LYS A 218 2.25 12.25 23.12
CA LYS A 218 2.15 11.19 22.12
C LYS A 218 2.76 9.89 22.67
N ILE A 219 1.95 8.85 22.84
CA ILE A 219 2.39 7.50 23.19
C ILE A 219 1.96 6.49 22.12
N ALA A 220 2.89 5.62 21.70
CA ALA A 220 2.59 4.53 20.79
C ALA A 220 2.13 3.32 21.60
N LEU A 221 0.99 2.73 21.26
CA LEU A 221 0.43 1.57 21.95
C LEU A 221 -0.02 0.49 20.96
N MET A 222 0.06 -0.78 21.38
CA MET A 222 -0.53 -1.93 20.67
C MET A 222 -1.37 -2.75 21.65
N TYR A 223 -2.45 -3.34 21.16
CA TYR A 223 -3.29 -4.22 21.98
C TYR A 223 -2.77 -5.66 21.92
N ILE A 224 -2.27 -6.17 23.05
CA ILE A 224 -1.60 -7.48 23.17
C ILE A 224 -2.08 -8.14 24.47
N ASP A 225 -2.52 -9.40 24.41
CA ASP A 225 -3.01 -10.16 25.57
C ASP A 225 -4.09 -9.42 26.38
N ASP A 226 -5.06 -8.86 25.67
CA ASP A 226 -6.20 -8.11 26.21
C ASP A 226 -5.86 -6.82 26.99
N VAL A 227 -4.65 -6.28 26.80
CA VAL A 227 -4.24 -5.00 27.37
C VAL A 227 -3.51 -4.14 26.34
N TRP A 228 -3.50 -2.82 26.56
CA TRP A 228 -2.67 -1.90 25.78
C TRP A 228 -1.26 -1.88 26.36
N LYS A 229 -0.26 -2.08 25.50
CA LYS A 229 1.16 -2.04 25.86
C LYS A 229 1.91 -1.00 25.04
N ASP A 230 2.89 -0.34 25.66
CA ASP A 230 3.79 0.60 24.99
C ASP A 230 5.00 -0.12 24.36
N GLU A 231 5.96 0.66 23.85
CA GLU A 231 7.19 0.15 23.24
C GLU A 231 8.17 -0.50 24.23
N ASN A 232 7.97 -0.34 25.54
CA ASN A 232 8.76 -1.00 26.58
C ASN A 232 8.09 -2.28 27.10
N ASP A 233 6.96 -2.67 26.50
CA ASP A 233 6.12 -3.79 26.95
C ASP A 233 5.40 -3.53 28.29
N ASP A 234 5.31 -2.26 28.69
CA ASP A 234 4.60 -1.82 29.89
C ASP A 234 3.12 -1.62 29.60
N VAL A 235 2.26 -2.02 30.55
CA VAL A 235 0.80 -1.86 30.43
C VAL A 235 0.42 -0.40 30.62
N VAL A 236 -0.39 0.13 29.70
CA VAL A 236 -0.92 1.49 29.75
C VAL A 236 -2.44 1.43 29.81
N ASP A 237 -3.01 1.96 30.88
CA ASP A 237 -4.46 2.03 31.02
C ASP A 237 -5.02 3.29 30.34
N ILE A 238 -5.91 3.07 29.38
CA ILE A 238 -6.65 4.14 28.67
C ILE A 238 -8.14 4.15 29.04
N SER A 239 -8.55 3.33 30.02
CA SER A 239 -9.94 3.18 30.42
C SER A 239 -10.52 4.48 30.95
N GLY A 240 -11.77 4.78 30.56
CA GLY A 240 -12.47 6.00 30.97
C GLY A 240 -11.91 7.29 30.35
N GLN A 241 -10.99 7.20 29.40
CA GLN A 241 -10.44 8.34 28.66
C GLN A 241 -10.96 8.32 27.21
N ASN A 242 -10.95 9.47 26.55
CA ASN A 242 -11.27 9.60 25.13
C ASN A 242 -10.11 10.23 24.34
N PRO A 243 -8.91 9.62 24.34
CA PRO A 243 -7.75 10.17 23.65
C PRO A 243 -7.97 10.22 22.14
N SER A 244 -7.34 11.20 21.50
CA SER A 244 -7.20 11.15 20.05
C SER A 244 -6.18 10.09 19.66
N LEU A 245 -6.41 9.40 18.54
CA LEU A 245 -5.47 8.42 18.01
C LEU A 245 -5.39 8.45 16.49
N CYS A 246 -4.21 8.12 15.98
CA CYS A 246 -3.95 7.88 14.57
C CYS A 246 -3.05 6.66 14.37
N LEU A 247 -2.87 6.21 13.13
CA LEU A 247 -2.00 5.09 12.82
C LEU A 247 -0.53 5.49 13.05
N TRP A 248 0.23 4.73 13.84
CA TRP A 248 1.64 5.02 14.09
C TRP A 248 2.48 4.84 12.81
N HIS A 249 3.43 5.74 12.58
CA HIS A 249 4.33 5.70 11.43
C HIS A 249 5.79 5.93 11.84
N PRO A 250 6.75 5.12 11.36
CA PRO A 250 8.16 5.21 11.79
C PRO A 250 8.87 6.51 11.42
N ILE A 251 8.38 7.29 10.45
CA ILE A 251 8.90 8.65 10.13
C ILE A 251 8.86 9.60 11.34
N HIS A 252 8.01 9.32 12.32
CA HIS A 252 7.84 10.13 13.53
C HIS A 252 8.50 9.51 14.77
N ALA A 253 9.14 8.34 14.62
CA ALA A 253 9.78 7.60 15.70
C ALA A 253 11.30 7.61 15.57
N SER A 254 12.00 7.50 16.71
CA SER A 254 13.44 7.30 16.71
C SER A 254 13.80 5.88 16.26
N ALA A 255 15.04 5.68 15.81
CA ALA A 255 15.54 4.35 15.45
C ALA A 255 15.37 3.33 16.60
N ASP A 256 15.60 3.75 17.85
CA ASP A 256 15.46 2.89 19.05
C ASP A 256 14.00 2.49 19.31
N SER A 257 13.06 3.44 19.17
CA SER A 257 11.62 3.16 19.26
C SER A 257 11.19 2.14 18.21
N VAL A 258 11.63 2.32 16.96
CA VAL A 258 11.37 1.34 15.88
C VAL A 258 11.93 -0.03 16.22
N MET A 259 13.14 -0.10 16.77
CA MET A 259 13.76 -1.37 17.19
C MET A 259 12.98 -2.07 18.31
N ARG A 260 12.56 -1.31 19.34
CA ARG A 260 11.73 -1.82 20.44
C ARG A 260 10.42 -2.44 19.92
N TRP A 261 9.72 -1.76 19.02
CA TRP A 261 8.53 -2.32 18.39
C TRP A 261 8.80 -3.60 17.59
N ARG A 262 9.92 -3.68 16.87
CA ARG A 262 10.30 -4.91 16.16
C ARG A 262 10.54 -6.08 17.11
N GLN A 263 11.16 -5.82 18.27
CA GLN A 263 11.38 -6.83 19.31
C GLN A 263 10.06 -7.32 19.90
N ILE A 264 9.11 -6.41 20.17
CA ILE A 264 7.75 -6.76 20.62
C ILE A 264 7.06 -7.66 19.59
N LEU A 265 7.03 -7.25 18.31
CA LEU A 265 6.42 -8.05 17.24
C LEU A 265 7.02 -9.46 17.16
N GLN A 266 8.34 -9.58 17.33
CA GLN A 266 9.01 -10.88 17.34
C GLN A 266 8.69 -11.71 18.59
N LYS A 267 8.70 -11.08 19.78
CA LYS A 267 8.41 -11.72 21.07
C LYS A 267 7.01 -12.33 21.08
N TYR A 268 6.01 -11.58 20.63
CA TYR A 268 4.61 -12.01 20.59
C TYR A 268 4.21 -12.69 19.28
N LYS A 269 5.15 -12.87 18.33
CA LYS A 269 4.93 -13.47 17.00
C LYS A 269 3.78 -12.81 16.23
N ILE A 270 3.66 -11.49 16.35
CA ILE A 270 2.61 -10.70 15.72
C ILE A 270 3.01 -10.41 14.27
N THR A 271 2.12 -10.74 13.33
CA THR A 271 2.26 -10.35 11.92
C THR A 271 1.36 -9.16 11.65
N GLN A 272 1.94 -8.02 11.26
CA GLN A 272 1.16 -6.81 11.01
C GLN A 272 0.46 -6.87 9.63
N PRO A 273 -0.84 -6.53 9.54
CA PRO A 273 -1.56 -6.48 8.26
C PRO A 273 -1.06 -5.37 7.33
N VAL A 274 -0.57 -4.28 7.92
CA VAL A 274 0.10 -3.18 7.24
C VAL A 274 1.50 -3.06 7.83
N LYS A 275 2.51 -2.89 6.99
CA LYS A 275 3.90 -2.75 7.45
C LYS A 275 4.05 -1.44 8.23
N GLN A 276 4.38 -1.51 9.53
CA GLN A 276 4.68 -0.35 10.38
C GLN A 276 6.12 -0.37 10.89
N ALA A 277 6.46 -1.25 11.85
CA ALA A 277 7.79 -1.21 12.47
C ALA A 277 8.92 -1.55 11.47
N TYR A 278 8.59 -2.31 10.44
CA TYR A 278 9.50 -2.66 9.35
C TYR A 278 9.35 -1.75 8.11
N ARG A 279 8.45 -0.76 8.15
CA ARG A 279 8.13 0.10 6.99
C ARG A 279 9.34 0.91 6.56
N GLU A 280 9.54 1.00 5.26
CA GLU A 280 10.58 1.83 4.64
C GLU A 280 10.26 3.32 4.87
N VAL A 281 11.29 4.10 5.16
CA VAL A 281 11.15 5.55 5.40
C VAL A 281 12.07 6.33 4.47
N TYR A 282 11.51 7.31 3.76
CA TYR A 282 12.24 8.20 2.86
C TYR A 282 12.25 9.59 3.45
N ILE A 283 13.44 10.00 3.90
CA ILE A 283 13.68 11.33 4.46
C ILE A 283 14.20 12.23 3.34
N LEU A 284 13.79 13.50 3.35
CA LEU A 284 14.31 14.52 2.45
C LEU A 284 15.83 14.66 2.63
N THR A 285 16.58 14.55 1.54
CA THR A 285 18.04 14.66 1.54
C THR A 285 18.50 16.09 1.33
N GLU A 286 19.76 16.41 1.66
CA GLU A 286 20.34 17.73 1.37
C GLU A 286 20.38 18.02 -0.14
N ALA A 287 20.68 17.01 -0.97
CA ALA A 287 20.66 17.16 -2.43
C ALA A 287 19.26 17.57 -2.93
N GLU A 288 18.20 16.90 -2.46
CA GLU A 288 16.83 17.25 -2.80
C GLU A 288 16.41 18.62 -2.25
N ALA A 289 16.89 19.00 -1.06
CA ALA A 289 16.67 20.33 -0.50
C ALA A 289 17.35 21.43 -1.35
N ASN A 290 18.52 21.14 -1.94
CA ASN A 290 19.23 22.05 -2.84
C ASN A 290 18.55 22.15 -4.21
N THR A 291 18.10 21.01 -4.78
CA THR A 291 17.31 20.96 -6.02
C THR A 291 15.94 21.64 -5.86
N ARG A 292 15.43 21.69 -4.61
CA ARG A 292 14.18 22.29 -4.16
C ARG A 292 12.92 21.66 -4.71
N SER A 293 12.72 21.62 -6.03
CA SER A 293 11.39 21.46 -6.62
C SER A 293 11.06 20.02 -7.08
N TYR A 294 12.03 19.11 -7.09
CA TYR A 294 11.86 17.73 -7.53
C TYR A 294 12.90 16.77 -6.94
N SER A 295 12.57 15.48 -6.91
CA SER A 295 13.48 14.40 -6.52
C SER A 295 13.89 13.57 -7.73
N ASN A 296 15.21 13.40 -7.91
CA ASN A 296 15.83 12.52 -8.92
C ASN A 296 16.13 11.12 -8.37
N ARG A 297 15.68 10.79 -7.15
CA ARG A 297 16.02 9.53 -6.44
C ARG A 297 15.69 8.26 -7.22
N PHE A 298 14.68 8.34 -8.09
CA PHE A 298 14.19 7.24 -8.92
C PHE A 298 14.21 7.57 -10.42
N ALA A 299 15.03 8.55 -10.82
CA ALA A 299 15.27 8.83 -12.22
C ALA A 299 16.22 7.77 -12.84
N ALA A 300 16.33 7.79 -14.17
CA ALA A 300 17.27 6.95 -14.92
C ALA A 300 17.04 5.43 -14.78
N HIS A 301 15.81 4.97 -14.57
CA HIS A 301 15.46 3.55 -14.63
C HIS A 301 14.68 3.21 -15.88
N ILE A 302 14.94 2.03 -16.43
CA ILE A 302 14.15 1.47 -17.53
C ILE A 302 13.12 0.52 -16.92
N LEU A 303 11.82 0.78 -17.10
CA LEU A 303 10.73 0.00 -16.51
C LEU A 303 9.94 -0.77 -17.57
N LYS A 304 9.42 -1.95 -17.22
CA LYS A 304 8.38 -2.63 -18.01
C LYS A 304 7.06 -1.88 -17.96
N ASN A 305 6.62 -1.34 -19.10
CA ASN A 305 5.42 -0.51 -19.24
C ASN A 305 4.14 -1.19 -18.69
N TYR A 306 3.83 -2.41 -19.15
CA TYR A 306 2.60 -3.12 -18.73
C TYR A 306 2.55 -3.41 -17.23
N GLN A 307 3.70 -3.82 -16.66
CA GLN A 307 3.82 -4.13 -15.24
C GLN A 307 3.70 -2.85 -14.40
N PHE A 308 4.36 -1.77 -14.83
CA PHE A 308 4.26 -0.45 -14.22
C PHE A 308 2.82 0.05 -14.20
N GLY A 309 2.14 0.04 -15.36
CA GLY A 309 0.74 0.46 -15.45
C GLY A 309 -0.24 -0.40 -14.64
N ALA A 310 0.08 -1.68 -14.37
CA ALA A 310 -0.69 -2.53 -13.47
C ALA A 310 -0.49 -2.12 -11.99
N LEU A 311 0.75 -1.82 -11.59
CA LEU A 311 1.07 -1.34 -10.24
C LEU A 311 0.49 0.04 -9.95
N CYS A 312 0.53 0.97 -10.91
CA CYS A 312 -0.12 2.28 -10.77
C CYS A 312 -1.61 2.12 -10.42
N LYS A 313 -2.33 1.24 -11.15
CA LYS A 313 -3.74 0.93 -10.86
C LYS A 313 -3.93 0.34 -9.47
N LEU A 314 -3.05 -0.58 -9.06
CA LEU A 314 -3.09 -1.21 -7.73
C LEU A 314 -2.92 -0.19 -6.59
N ARG A 315 -2.04 0.80 -6.78
CA ARG A 315 -1.73 1.87 -5.82
C ARG A 315 -2.56 3.14 -6.02
N ASN A 316 -3.58 3.09 -6.88
CA ASN A 316 -4.47 4.22 -7.17
C ASN A 316 -3.77 5.47 -7.76
N TRP A 317 -2.64 5.27 -8.44
CA TRP A 317 -2.03 6.26 -9.32
C TRP A 317 -2.79 6.29 -10.65
N LYS A 318 -3.16 7.48 -11.10
CA LYS A 318 -3.99 7.75 -12.28
C LYS A 318 -3.18 8.49 -13.34
N GLY A 319 -3.80 8.85 -14.46
CA GLY A 319 -3.16 9.66 -15.51
C GLY A 319 -2.24 8.88 -16.46
N PHE A 320 -1.80 7.67 -16.10
CA PHE A 320 -0.98 6.82 -16.96
C PHE A 320 -1.81 5.80 -17.76
N ASN A 321 -1.56 5.71 -19.08
CA ASN A 321 -2.15 4.70 -19.95
C ASN A 321 -1.09 3.88 -20.68
N GLN A 322 -0.97 2.60 -20.29
CA GLN A 322 0.02 1.70 -20.86
C GLN A 322 -0.22 1.33 -22.34
N PHE A 323 -1.42 1.59 -22.90
CA PHE A 323 -1.81 1.15 -24.25
C PHE A 323 -1.83 2.25 -25.31
N HIS A 324 -1.89 3.53 -24.92
CA HIS A 324 -2.24 4.64 -25.84
C HIS A 324 -1.27 5.82 -25.80
N GLY A 325 0.02 5.57 -25.55
CA GLY A 325 1.02 6.62 -25.65
C GLY A 325 1.29 7.39 -24.35
N GLY A 326 1.16 6.72 -23.19
CA GLY A 326 1.73 7.23 -21.94
C GLY A 326 0.83 8.21 -21.20
N GLY A 327 1.44 9.14 -20.46
CA GLY A 327 0.81 10.07 -19.53
C GLY A 327 1.66 10.18 -18.26
N THR A 328 1.40 11.17 -17.40
CA THR A 328 2.13 11.31 -16.14
C THR A 328 1.35 10.61 -15.02
N PRO A 329 1.84 9.48 -14.48
CA PRO A 329 1.30 8.87 -13.27
C PRO A 329 1.13 9.89 -12.16
N GLU A 330 -0.07 9.94 -11.59
CA GLU A 330 -0.44 10.92 -10.58
C GLU A 330 -1.15 10.27 -9.39
N LEU A 331 -0.70 10.60 -8.18
CA LEU A 331 -1.38 10.29 -6.92
C LEU A 331 -2.00 11.56 -6.34
N THR A 332 -3.32 11.57 -6.14
CA THR A 332 -4.03 12.70 -5.51
C THR A 332 -4.29 12.44 -4.03
N ILE A 333 -3.76 13.31 -3.18
CA ILE A 333 -3.94 13.32 -1.73
C ILE A 333 -4.96 14.41 -1.38
N LYS A 334 -6.24 14.02 -1.34
CA LYS A 334 -7.37 14.96 -1.30
C LYS A 334 -7.37 15.88 -0.09
N ASN A 335 -7.09 15.35 1.10
CA ASN A 335 -7.17 16.10 2.36
C ASN A 335 -6.16 17.26 2.40
N HIS A 336 -5.03 17.11 1.71
CA HIS A 336 -3.98 18.13 1.64
C HIS A 336 -4.05 18.99 0.36
N LYS A 337 -4.94 18.64 -0.58
CA LYS A 337 -4.96 19.17 -1.95
C LYS A 337 -3.59 19.06 -2.64
N ILE A 338 -2.84 18.01 -2.28
CA ILE A 338 -1.54 17.70 -2.82
C ILE A 338 -1.70 16.65 -3.91
N LYS A 339 -0.93 16.81 -4.97
CA LYS A 339 -0.76 15.87 -6.06
C LYS A 339 0.71 15.48 -6.11
N VAL A 340 1.00 14.21 -6.34
CA VAL A 340 2.34 13.71 -6.64
C VAL A 340 2.36 13.20 -8.06
N GLN A 341 3.36 13.58 -8.83
CA GLN A 341 3.56 13.12 -10.19
C GLN A 341 4.89 12.41 -10.31
N TYR A 342 4.90 11.25 -10.98
CA TYR A 342 6.12 10.54 -11.33
C TYR A 342 6.31 10.61 -12.84
N TYR A 343 7.37 11.28 -13.26
CA TYR A 343 7.64 11.50 -14.66
C TYR A 343 8.24 10.25 -15.28
N VAL A 344 7.58 9.75 -16.31
CA VAL A 344 8.01 8.61 -17.11
C VAL A 344 7.72 8.94 -18.57
N ASP A 345 8.58 8.47 -19.46
CA ASP A 345 8.37 8.56 -20.91
C ASP A 345 8.66 7.19 -21.53
N PHE A 346 8.20 6.95 -22.75
CA PHE A 346 8.65 5.77 -23.47
C PHE A 346 10.14 5.85 -23.70
N ALA A 347 10.81 4.71 -23.51
CA ALA A 347 12.18 4.57 -23.91
C ALA A 347 12.31 4.90 -25.40
N HIS A 348 12.99 5.99 -25.75
CA HIS A 348 13.07 6.49 -27.13
C HIS A 348 13.73 5.51 -28.12
N TYR A 349 14.43 4.50 -27.61
CA TYR A 349 15.05 3.42 -28.38
C TYR A 349 14.13 2.19 -28.55
N ASP A 350 12.96 2.18 -27.91
CA ASP A 350 11.99 1.09 -27.98
C ASP A 350 10.76 1.48 -28.81
N ASN A 351 10.77 1.09 -30.09
CA ASN A 351 9.64 1.27 -31.00
C ASN A 351 8.46 0.34 -30.66
N SER A 352 8.61 -0.62 -29.74
CA SER A 352 7.55 -1.55 -29.34
C SER A 352 6.66 -1.01 -28.20
N GLY A 353 7.09 0.05 -27.52
CA GLY A 353 6.37 0.65 -26.38
C GLY A 353 6.29 -0.27 -25.15
N GLN A 354 7.20 -1.24 -25.04
CA GLN A 354 7.29 -2.17 -23.92
C GLN A 354 8.01 -1.56 -22.72
N TYR A 355 8.87 -0.56 -22.94
CA TYR A 355 9.73 0.02 -21.92
C TYR A 355 9.49 1.53 -21.72
N LEU A 356 9.67 1.96 -20.47
CA LEU A 356 9.62 3.35 -20.05
C LEU A 356 10.98 3.75 -19.49
N THR A 357 11.40 5.00 -19.69
CA THR A 357 12.45 5.63 -18.90
C THR A 357 11.82 6.47 -17.79
N THR A 358 12.48 6.55 -16.64
CA THR A 358 11.98 7.29 -15.47
C THR A 358 12.77 8.56 -15.25
N ASP A 359 12.09 9.54 -14.67
CA ASP A 359 12.66 10.83 -14.35
C ASP A 359 12.16 11.31 -12.98
N GLN A 360 11.79 12.58 -12.88
CA GLN A 360 11.55 13.28 -11.62
C GLN A 360 10.28 12.82 -10.89
N VAL A 361 10.32 12.88 -9.56
CA VAL A 361 9.13 12.92 -8.71
C VAL A 361 8.86 14.36 -8.28
N ARG A 362 7.66 14.87 -8.55
CA ARG A 362 7.25 16.25 -8.26
C ARG A 362 5.99 16.30 -7.42
N PHE A 363 5.91 17.31 -6.56
CA PHE A 363 4.75 17.56 -5.70
C PHE A 363 4.09 18.88 -6.10
N TYR A 364 2.76 18.90 -6.07
CA TYR A 364 1.96 20.05 -6.43
C TYR A 364 0.88 20.30 -5.39
N LYS A 365 0.64 21.55 -5.01
CA LYS A 365 -0.50 21.97 -4.19
C LYS A 365 -1.33 22.95 -4.98
N ASN A 366 -2.64 22.70 -5.12
CA ASN A 366 -3.52 23.52 -5.96
C ASN A 366 -3.00 23.73 -7.41
N ASN A 367 -2.32 22.71 -7.98
CA ASN A 367 -1.63 22.75 -9.28
C ASN A 367 -0.36 23.61 -9.37
N GLU A 368 0.08 24.24 -8.28
CA GLU A 368 1.39 24.90 -8.21
C GLU A 368 2.43 23.93 -7.69
N GLN A 369 3.61 23.91 -8.30
CA GLN A 369 4.71 23.03 -7.88
C GLN A 369 5.22 23.47 -6.51
N MET A 370 5.41 22.51 -5.61
CA MET A 370 5.91 22.75 -4.27
C MET A 370 7.43 22.59 -4.22
N ASP A 371 8.06 23.36 -3.34
CA ASP A 371 9.38 23.00 -2.85
C ASP A 371 9.25 21.76 -1.93
N LEU A 372 10.18 20.81 -2.08
CA LEU A 372 10.19 19.55 -1.35
C LEU A 372 10.31 19.73 0.16
N VAL A 373 10.89 20.85 0.62
CA VAL A 373 10.98 21.22 2.04
C VAL A 373 9.61 21.53 2.65
N ASP A 374 8.64 21.94 1.83
CA ASP A 374 7.27 22.26 2.25
C ASP A 374 6.33 21.05 2.16
N VAL A 375 6.80 19.92 1.62
CA VAL A 375 6.03 18.69 1.54
C VAL A 375 6.01 18.01 2.93
N PRO A 376 4.83 17.65 3.48
CA PRO A 376 4.77 16.91 4.74
C PRO A 376 5.58 15.61 4.68
N LYS A 377 6.38 15.35 5.71
CA LYS A 377 7.35 14.23 5.74
C LYS A 377 6.71 12.87 5.46
N ILE A 378 5.52 12.62 6.02
CA ILE A 378 4.80 11.36 5.81
C ILE A 378 4.36 11.22 4.35
N LEU A 379 3.80 12.28 3.74
CA LEU A 379 3.37 12.25 2.34
C LEU A 379 4.56 12.07 1.38
N PHE A 380 5.69 12.73 1.65
CA PHE A 380 6.93 12.53 0.90
C PHE A 380 7.40 11.08 0.99
N SER A 381 7.47 10.54 2.22
CA SER A 381 7.90 9.16 2.46
C SER A 381 6.99 8.14 1.77
N GLU A 382 5.68 8.30 1.91
CA GLU A 382 4.69 7.36 1.37
C GLU A 382 4.63 7.39 -0.16
N ALA A 383 4.74 8.57 -0.76
CA ALA A 383 4.77 8.69 -2.21
C ALA A 383 6.05 8.08 -2.80
N LEU A 384 7.21 8.34 -2.19
CA LEU A 384 8.47 7.73 -2.62
C LEU A 384 8.51 6.22 -2.38
N ARG A 385 7.81 5.72 -1.36
CA ARG A 385 7.65 4.28 -1.14
C ARG A 385 6.89 3.60 -2.28
N ASP A 386 5.85 4.24 -2.81
CA ASP A 386 5.16 3.77 -4.01
C ASP A 386 6.06 3.77 -5.24
N VAL A 387 6.82 4.85 -5.44
CA VAL A 387 7.77 4.97 -6.56
C VAL A 387 8.90 3.93 -6.46
N ASP A 388 9.45 3.69 -5.27
CA ASP A 388 10.44 2.65 -5.03
C ASP A 388 9.87 1.27 -5.34
N MET A 389 8.61 0.99 -4.96
CA MET A 389 7.96 -0.26 -5.34
C MET A 389 7.83 -0.39 -6.87
N PHE A 390 7.47 0.68 -7.57
CA PHE A 390 7.39 0.68 -9.03
C PHE A 390 8.75 0.36 -9.66
N VAL A 391 9.82 1.02 -9.23
CA VAL A 391 11.18 0.77 -9.72
C VAL A 391 11.65 -0.63 -9.33
N GLY A 392 11.53 -1.01 -8.06
CA GLY A 392 11.99 -2.28 -7.52
C GLY A 392 11.37 -3.50 -8.20
N VAL A 393 10.12 -3.40 -8.66
CA VAL A 393 9.38 -4.49 -9.30
C VAL A 393 9.46 -4.45 -10.83
N CYS A 394 9.51 -3.26 -11.44
CA CYS A 394 9.42 -3.11 -12.90
C CYS A 394 10.77 -2.83 -13.58
N SER A 395 11.81 -2.45 -12.83
CA SER A 395 13.09 -2.05 -13.42
C SER A 395 13.81 -3.22 -14.07
N ILE A 396 14.29 -2.95 -15.28
CA ILE A 396 15.18 -3.82 -16.04
C ILE A 396 16.60 -3.22 -16.15
N GLY A 397 16.97 -2.34 -15.22
CA GLY A 397 18.27 -1.67 -15.24
C GLY A 397 18.14 -0.17 -15.37
N ASN A 398 19.28 0.47 -15.62
CA ASN A 398 19.42 1.92 -15.63
C ASN A 398 19.56 2.45 -17.05
N ASP A 399 19.05 3.65 -17.27
CA ASP A 399 19.18 4.36 -18.54
C ASP A 399 20.57 5.02 -18.62
N ALA A 400 21.45 4.43 -19.43
CA ALA A 400 22.81 4.92 -19.66
C ALA A 400 22.83 6.30 -20.35
N ALA A 401 21.75 6.70 -21.04
CA ALA A 401 21.65 7.97 -21.76
C ALA A 401 21.03 9.11 -20.93
N TRP A 402 20.45 8.80 -19.76
CA TRP A 402 19.82 9.81 -18.91
C TRP A 402 20.79 10.94 -18.50
N ARG A 403 20.31 12.19 -18.61
CA ARG A 403 20.98 13.41 -18.15
C ARG A 403 19.96 14.25 -17.37
N ASP A 404 20.40 14.85 -16.27
CA ASP A 404 19.58 15.76 -15.48
C ASP A 404 19.33 17.04 -16.28
N GLY A 405 18.10 17.22 -16.78
CA GLY A 405 17.87 18.25 -17.78
C GLY A 405 16.45 18.41 -18.29
N GLY A 406 15.42 18.13 -17.49
CA GLY A 406 14.07 18.70 -17.56
C GLY A 406 13.21 18.57 -18.84
N HIS A 407 13.76 18.31 -20.04
CA HIS A 407 13.16 17.84 -21.28
C HIS A 407 14.18 17.94 -22.44
N GLN A 408 14.12 16.95 -23.34
CA GLN A 408 14.80 16.80 -24.65
C GLN A 408 16.32 16.66 -24.63
N PHE A 409 16.84 15.59 -25.23
CA PHE A 409 17.90 15.52 -26.25
C PHE A 409 17.93 14.06 -26.73
N GLY A 410 17.99 13.72 -28.02
CA GLY A 410 18.97 14.13 -29.03
C GLY A 410 19.68 12.84 -29.47
N GLN A 411 19.60 12.51 -30.75
CA GLN A 411 20.02 11.22 -31.32
C GLN A 411 21.49 10.87 -31.02
N ASP A 412 21.74 9.56 -31.11
CA ASP A 412 23.03 8.87 -31.19
C ASP A 412 23.72 8.56 -29.86
N TYR A 413 23.59 7.31 -29.40
CA TYR A 413 24.70 6.34 -29.32
C TYR A 413 24.27 5.07 -28.54
N TRP A 414 23.78 4.02 -29.23
CA TRP A 414 23.66 2.67 -28.65
C TRP A 414 23.65 1.56 -29.74
N GLN A 415 24.56 1.67 -30.71
CA GLN A 415 24.92 0.51 -31.55
C GLN A 415 26.04 -0.29 -30.88
N SER A 416 25.70 -1.01 -29.81
CA SER A 416 26.32 -2.29 -29.46
C SER A 416 25.64 -2.90 -28.23
N TYR A 417 24.83 -3.93 -28.48
CA TYR A 417 24.52 -5.02 -27.56
C TYR A 417 23.85 -4.70 -26.21
N SER A 418 22.54 -4.94 -26.15
CA SER A 418 21.96 -5.89 -25.18
C SER A 418 20.50 -6.16 -25.50
N PHE A 419 20.26 -7.05 -26.47
CA PHE A 419 19.01 -7.80 -26.52
C PHE A 419 19.04 -8.85 -25.41
N GLY A 420 18.24 -8.63 -24.39
CA GLY A 420 17.94 -9.57 -23.32
C GLY A 420 16.87 -9.00 -22.40
N ASP A 421 15.86 -9.81 -22.10
CA ASP A 421 14.84 -9.51 -21.09
C ASP A 421 15.46 -9.28 -19.69
N LEU A 422 14.67 -8.75 -18.75
CA LEU A 422 14.86 -8.95 -17.30
C LEU A 422 13.56 -9.50 -16.68
N SER A 423 13.29 -10.78 -16.42
CA SER A 423 13.92 -12.10 -16.70
C SER A 423 15.31 -12.38 -16.09
N GLU A 424 15.75 -13.64 -16.17
CA GLU A 424 17.03 -14.29 -15.77
C GLU A 424 18.16 -13.41 -15.17
N VAL A 425 18.45 -12.25 -15.74
CA VAL A 425 19.54 -11.33 -15.36
C VAL A 425 19.65 -10.99 -13.86
N ALA A 426 18.54 -10.76 -13.13
CA ALA A 426 18.64 -10.49 -11.68
C ALA A 426 19.05 -11.75 -10.87
N LYS A 427 18.67 -12.95 -11.33
CA LYS A 427 19.15 -14.23 -10.78
C LYS A 427 20.62 -14.44 -11.17
N THR A 428 20.97 -14.14 -12.42
CA THR A 428 22.35 -14.18 -12.94
C THR A 428 23.27 -13.24 -12.13
N ARG A 429 22.84 -12.01 -11.82
CA ARG A 429 23.57 -11.09 -10.92
C ARG A 429 23.80 -11.69 -9.55
N LYS A 430 22.76 -12.29 -8.95
CA LYS A 430 22.88 -12.95 -7.64
C LYS A 430 23.87 -14.11 -7.70
N GLU A 431 23.78 -14.97 -8.71
CA GLU A 431 24.67 -16.12 -8.90
C GLU A 431 26.13 -15.68 -9.07
N ILE A 432 26.36 -14.69 -9.93
CA ILE A 432 27.69 -14.15 -10.21
C ILE A 432 28.26 -13.45 -8.98
N LEU A 433 27.47 -12.60 -8.33
CA LEU A 433 27.87 -11.92 -7.11
C LEU A 433 28.21 -12.95 -6.01
N THR A 434 27.43 -14.03 -5.88
CA THR A 434 27.73 -15.13 -4.95
C THR A 434 29.09 -15.77 -5.25
N GLY A 435 29.41 -15.98 -6.53
CA GLY A 435 30.69 -16.57 -6.96
C GLY A 435 31.91 -15.67 -6.79
N ILE A 436 31.74 -14.34 -6.86
CA ILE A 436 32.85 -13.37 -6.75
C ILE A 436 32.97 -12.72 -5.37
N LEU A 437 31.94 -12.78 -4.51
CA LEU A 437 31.89 -12.03 -3.26
C LEU A 437 33.10 -12.27 -2.36
N SER A 438 33.55 -13.52 -2.25
CA SER A 438 34.72 -13.92 -1.46
C SER A 438 36.03 -13.30 -1.93
N LYS A 439 36.09 -12.81 -3.17
CA LYS A 439 37.26 -12.18 -3.79
C LYS A 439 37.22 -10.65 -3.73
N LEU A 440 36.09 -10.05 -3.36
CA LEU A 440 35.96 -8.60 -3.24
C LEU A 440 36.55 -8.11 -1.92
N LYS A 441 37.03 -6.86 -1.89
CA LYS A 441 37.56 -6.24 -0.65
C LYS A 441 36.53 -6.21 0.48
N VAL A 442 35.25 -6.19 0.14
CA VAL A 442 34.13 -6.18 1.09
C VAL A 442 33.75 -7.56 1.63
N ALA A 443 34.38 -8.65 1.16
CA ALA A 443 34.01 -10.02 1.51
C ALA A 443 33.81 -10.27 3.01
N LYS A 444 34.70 -9.72 3.85
CA LYS A 444 34.67 -9.90 5.31
C LYS A 444 33.51 -9.19 6.00
N VAL A 445 32.92 -8.20 5.34
CA VAL A 445 31.88 -7.33 5.89
C VAL A 445 30.57 -7.42 5.11
N SER A 446 30.48 -8.31 4.12
CA SER A 446 29.29 -8.43 3.27
C SER A 446 28.85 -9.87 3.04
N HIS A 447 27.54 -10.09 2.96
CA HIS A 447 26.94 -11.38 2.62
C HIS A 447 25.67 -11.17 1.80
N ILE A 448 25.20 -12.21 1.12
CA ILE A 448 23.94 -12.18 0.37
C ILE A 448 22.82 -12.69 1.28
N ASP A 449 21.76 -11.91 1.41
CA ASP A 449 20.53 -12.26 2.11
C ASP A 449 19.33 -12.03 1.18
N GLY A 450 18.67 -13.11 0.77
CA GLY A 450 17.55 -13.05 -0.17
C GLY A 450 17.93 -12.39 -1.50
N ASN A 451 17.32 -11.23 -1.79
CA ASN A 451 17.58 -10.41 -2.99
C ASN A 451 18.48 -9.20 -2.70
N PHE A 452 19.21 -9.22 -1.59
CA PHE A 452 20.07 -8.11 -1.16
C PHE A 452 21.52 -8.56 -0.98
N LEU A 453 22.44 -7.68 -1.35
CA LEU A 453 23.79 -7.69 -0.82
C LEU A 453 23.79 -6.85 0.47
N VAL A 454 24.01 -7.50 1.61
CA VAL A 454 24.12 -6.85 2.91
C VAL A 454 25.59 -6.49 3.15
N VAL A 455 25.88 -5.23 3.46
CA VAL A 455 27.22 -4.71 3.73
C VAL A 455 27.21 -4.03 5.10
N LYS A 456 28.05 -4.52 6.01
CA LYS A 456 28.23 -3.95 7.35
C LYS A 456 29.33 -2.89 7.29
N GLY A 457 28.95 -1.62 7.26
CA GLY A 457 29.86 -0.49 7.44
C GLY A 457 30.27 -0.32 8.90
N LYS A 458 30.94 0.80 9.19
CA LYS A 458 31.31 1.20 10.56
C LYS A 458 30.23 2.05 11.23
N ILE A 459 29.41 2.76 10.46
CA ILE A 459 28.31 3.59 10.98
C ILE A 459 26.98 2.83 10.95
N ARG A 460 26.63 2.21 9.80
CA ARG A 460 25.38 1.44 9.64
C ARG A 460 25.60 0.13 8.87
N THR A 461 24.57 -0.73 8.89
CA THR A 461 24.46 -1.87 7.98
C THR A 461 23.56 -1.50 6.81
N TYR A 462 23.98 -1.83 5.59
CA TYR A 462 23.34 -1.46 4.32
C TYR A 462 22.83 -2.69 3.59
N LYS A 463 21.61 -2.64 3.06
CA LYS A 463 21.01 -3.69 2.21
C LYS A 463 20.83 -3.15 0.80
N ILE A 464 21.66 -3.61 -0.14
CA ILE A 464 21.64 -3.19 -1.55
C ILE A 464 20.80 -4.18 -2.35
N HIS A 465 19.68 -3.75 -2.94
CA HIS A 465 18.80 -4.60 -3.71
C HIS A 465 19.44 -5.00 -5.06
N LEU A 466 19.49 -6.31 -5.35
CA LEU A 466 20.20 -6.85 -6.52
C LEU A 466 19.51 -6.55 -7.86
N GLY A 467 18.23 -6.20 -7.84
CA GLY A 467 17.46 -5.81 -9.04
C GLY A 467 17.60 -4.33 -9.37
N SER A 468 17.18 -3.46 -8.44
CA SER A 468 17.08 -2.01 -8.63
C SER A 468 18.31 -1.21 -8.19
N THR A 469 19.26 -1.85 -7.51
CA THR A 469 20.44 -1.21 -6.89
C THR A 469 20.13 -0.25 -5.72
N ASN A 470 18.87 -0.19 -5.26
CA ASN A 470 18.44 0.65 -4.14
C ASN A 470 19.04 0.20 -2.81
N ILE A 471 19.25 1.14 -1.88
CA ILE A 471 19.92 0.90 -0.60
C ILE A 471 18.99 1.21 0.56
N LEU A 472 18.83 0.25 1.47
CA LEU A 472 18.17 0.44 2.77
C LEU A 472 19.21 0.37 3.89
N MET A 473 19.05 1.20 4.93
CA MET A 473 19.93 1.24 6.09
C MET A 473 19.24 0.65 7.32
N GLU A 474 19.92 -0.27 8.00
CA GLU A 474 19.53 -0.74 9.33
C GLU A 474 20.00 0.23 10.42
N PRO A 475 19.31 0.30 11.57
CA PRO A 475 18.20 -0.57 11.97
C PRO A 475 16.81 -0.12 11.48
N ASN A 476 16.62 1.11 11.02
CA ASN A 476 15.29 1.68 10.77
C ASN A 476 14.74 1.50 9.34
N ASN A 477 15.40 0.74 8.46
CA ASN A 477 15.06 0.63 7.02
C ASN A 477 14.95 1.99 6.32
N GLN A 478 15.76 2.96 6.75
CA GLN A 478 15.83 4.28 6.12
C GLN A 478 16.50 4.12 4.75
N TYR A 479 15.89 4.68 3.71
CA TYR A 479 16.46 4.64 2.37
C TYR A 479 17.71 5.55 2.27
N LEU A 480 18.74 5.08 1.56
CA LEU A 480 19.94 5.87 1.23
C LEU A 480 19.97 6.16 -0.27
N CYS A 481 19.84 7.43 -0.64
CA CYS A 481 19.99 7.90 -2.01
C CYS A 481 21.45 8.22 -2.30
N ILE A 482 22.01 7.59 -3.33
CA ILE A 482 23.34 7.92 -3.88
C ILE A 482 23.13 8.21 -5.37
N VAL A 483 23.10 9.50 -5.70
CA VAL A 483 23.03 9.96 -7.10
C VAL A 483 24.44 9.92 -7.66
N GLN A 484 24.65 9.23 -8.77
CA GLN A 484 25.94 9.25 -9.45
C GLN A 484 26.05 10.52 -10.28
N ASP A 485 27.00 11.37 -9.95
CA ASP A 485 27.36 12.52 -10.78
C ASP A 485 28.22 12.02 -11.97
N ARG A 486 27.60 11.82 -13.14
CA ARG A 486 28.24 11.28 -14.33
C ARG A 486 29.39 12.15 -14.88
N SER A 487 29.57 13.37 -14.35
CA SER A 487 30.68 14.26 -14.70
C SER A 487 32.05 13.80 -14.19
N SER A 488 32.12 12.81 -13.29
CA SER A 488 33.35 12.39 -12.59
C SER A 488 33.72 10.90 -12.78
N SER A 489 33.41 10.32 -13.95
CA SER A 489 33.72 8.92 -14.26
C SER A 489 35.18 8.69 -14.67
N ALA A 490 36.10 8.89 -13.72
CA ALA A 490 37.48 8.39 -13.82
C ALA A 490 37.80 7.53 -12.59
N GLY A 491 37.34 6.27 -12.57
CA GLY A 491 37.58 5.36 -11.43
C GLY A 491 37.48 3.88 -11.78
N ALA A 492 38.65 3.23 -11.87
CA ALA A 492 38.94 1.79 -11.85
C ALA A 492 37.92 0.82 -12.51
N LYS A 493 38.21 0.42 -13.75
CA LYS A 493 37.62 -0.79 -14.38
C LYS A 493 37.99 -2.03 -13.56
N LEU A 494 37.12 -2.44 -12.64
CA LEU A 494 37.14 -3.78 -12.05
C LEU A 494 36.80 -4.77 -13.17
N PHE A 495 37.63 -5.77 -13.39
CA PHE A 495 37.37 -6.80 -14.41
C PHE A 495 36.15 -7.64 -13.98
N ILE A 496 35.06 -7.49 -14.73
CA ILE A 496 33.85 -8.32 -14.66
C ILE A 496 33.90 -9.23 -15.90
N PRO A 497 33.61 -10.54 -15.80
CA PRO A 497 33.81 -11.51 -16.90
C PRO A 497 32.86 -11.37 -18.10
N PHE A 498 32.15 -10.24 -18.22
CA PHE A 498 31.31 -9.83 -19.34
C PHE A 498 31.17 -8.29 -19.32
N GLU A 499 31.28 -7.65 -20.49
CA GLU A 499 30.93 -6.23 -20.68
C GLU A 499 29.40 -6.13 -20.92
N GLY A 500 28.70 -5.28 -20.17
CA GLY A 500 27.28 -4.97 -20.41
C GLY A 500 26.35 -4.86 -19.18
N ASP A 501 26.73 -5.34 -17.99
CA ASP A 501 25.88 -5.21 -16.78
C ASP A 501 26.34 -4.08 -15.84
N GLU A 502 25.96 -2.84 -16.18
CA GLU A 502 26.18 -1.67 -15.32
C GLU A 502 25.53 -1.82 -13.94
N GLY A 503 24.46 -2.61 -13.80
CA GLY A 503 23.79 -2.83 -12.51
C GLY A 503 24.70 -3.53 -11.50
N LEU A 504 25.45 -4.56 -11.92
CA LEU A 504 26.41 -5.25 -11.07
C LEU A 504 27.58 -4.34 -10.67
N SER A 505 28.08 -3.51 -11.60
CA SER A 505 29.17 -2.56 -11.31
C SER A 505 28.73 -1.48 -10.32
N ILE A 506 27.49 -1.01 -10.43
CA ILE A 506 26.88 -0.06 -9.49
C ILE A 506 26.71 -0.71 -8.11
N ILE A 507 26.23 -1.95 -8.02
CA ILE A 507 26.10 -2.67 -6.74
C ILE A 507 27.46 -2.82 -6.06
N ILE A 508 28.50 -3.23 -6.80
CA ILE A 508 29.85 -3.39 -6.26
C ILE A 508 30.45 -2.04 -5.85
N SER A 509 30.28 -1.00 -6.65
CA SER A 509 30.73 0.36 -6.33
C SER A 509 30.08 0.89 -5.05
N LYS A 510 28.75 0.73 -4.92
CA LYS A 510 28.00 1.07 -3.70
C LYS A 510 28.50 0.25 -2.51
N ALA A 511 28.72 -1.06 -2.68
CA ALA A 511 29.21 -1.91 -1.60
C ALA A 511 30.61 -1.49 -1.11
N LEU A 512 31.53 -1.18 -2.03
CA LEU A 512 32.88 -0.72 -1.70
C LEU A 512 32.86 0.62 -0.96
N LEU A 513 32.04 1.56 -1.43
CA LEU A 513 31.87 2.86 -0.78
C LEU A 513 31.31 2.70 0.64
N LEU A 514 30.24 1.90 0.81
CA LEU A 514 29.52 1.75 2.07
C LEU A 514 30.24 0.86 3.10
N ALA A 515 31.18 0.02 2.66
CA ALA A 515 32.04 -0.73 3.57
C ALA A 515 33.01 0.18 4.35
N GLU A 516 33.32 1.37 3.82
CA GLU A 516 34.13 2.39 4.47
C GLU A 516 33.31 3.68 4.70
N ASP A 517 32.07 3.53 5.15
CA ASP A 517 31.12 4.64 5.36
C ASP A 517 31.64 5.77 6.27
N ASP A 518 32.55 5.47 7.19
CA ASP A 518 33.23 6.45 8.05
C ASP A 518 34.19 7.39 7.30
N LYS A 519 34.59 7.03 6.08
CA LYS A 519 35.50 7.83 5.25
C LYS A 519 34.79 8.63 4.16
N ILE A 520 33.46 8.52 4.05
CA ILE A 520 32.70 9.25 3.04
C ILE A 520 32.71 10.75 3.39
N SER A 521 33.15 11.59 2.46
CA SER A 521 33.21 13.05 2.64
C SER A 521 32.05 13.80 1.99
N ASP A 522 31.29 13.15 1.11
CA ASP A 522 30.14 13.73 0.43
C ASP A 522 29.02 14.05 1.44
N SER A 523 28.73 15.34 1.65
CA SER A 523 27.74 15.78 2.63
C SER A 523 26.32 15.28 2.31
N SER A 524 25.99 15.10 1.03
CA SER A 524 24.69 14.58 0.59
C SER A 524 24.47 13.14 1.05
N ILE A 525 25.55 12.34 1.16
CA ILE A 525 25.52 10.95 1.64
C ILE A 525 25.64 10.92 3.17
N VAL A 526 26.59 11.67 3.74
CA VAL A 526 26.86 11.69 5.19
C VAL A 526 25.66 12.16 6.00
N SER A 527 24.92 13.16 5.51
CA SER A 527 23.70 13.66 6.17
C SER A 527 22.59 12.61 6.29
N GLN A 528 22.54 11.65 5.37
CA GLN A 528 21.57 10.54 5.37
C GLN A 528 21.98 9.40 6.30
N ILE A 529 23.28 9.11 6.40
CA ILE A 529 23.83 7.98 7.17
C ILE A 529 23.80 8.25 8.68
N LYS A 530 23.94 9.51 9.13
CA LYS A 530 23.90 9.83 10.56
C LYS A 530 22.58 9.35 11.20
N ILE A 531 22.68 8.65 12.33
CA ILE A 531 21.52 8.15 13.09
C ILE A 531 20.77 9.37 13.63
N ARG A 532 19.46 9.46 13.33
CA ARG A 532 18.53 10.40 13.95
C ARG A 532 17.57 9.65 14.86
#